data_AF-A0A7J6HAN4-F1
#
_entry.id   AF-A0A7J6HAN4-F1
#
_cell.length_a   1.000
_cell.length_b   1.000
_cell.length_c   1.000
_cell.angle_alpha   90.00
_cell.angle_beta   90.00
_cell.angle_gamma   90.00
#
_symmetry.space_group_name_H-M   'P 1'
#
loop_
_entity.id
_entity.type
_entity.pdbx_description
1 polymer ?
#
loop_
_entity_poly.entity_id
_entity_poly.type
_entity_poly.pdbx_seq_one_letter_code
_entity_poly.pdbx_strand_id
1 'polypeptide(L)'
;DVVYKLSKVGQAIDNNDLSAASSVLGGSTNSDWVKNANVAFTKLSSGPEEKNEVDTFNSSLSSLISSVTENDVKSSKIAFVDSASAFEKWTNLTGLVSQLKGL
;
A
#
# COMPACT_ATOMS: atom_id res chain seq x y z
N ASP A 1 -3.90 0.38 -10.39
CA ASP A 1 -4.66 -0.33 -9.33
C ASP A 1 -4.19 0.06 -7.93
N VAL A 2 -2.89 -0.03 -7.61
CA VAL A 2 -2.34 0.32 -6.27
C VAL A 2 -2.84 1.66 -5.72
N VAL A 3 -2.72 2.76 -6.49
CA VAL A 3 -3.18 4.10 -6.07
C VAL A 3 -4.67 4.11 -5.73
N TYR A 4 -5.49 3.53 -6.60
CA TYR A 4 -6.93 3.43 -6.39
C TYR A 4 -7.26 2.62 -5.13
N LYS A 5 -6.59 1.46 -4.94
CA LYS A 5 -6.75 0.61 -3.75
C LYS A 5 -6.36 1.35 -2.48
N LEU A 6 -5.19 1.98 -2.45
CA LEU A 6 -4.73 2.77 -1.30
C LEU A 6 -5.67 3.95 -1.03
N SER A 7 -6.15 4.65 -2.06
CA SER A 7 -7.14 5.73 -1.88
C SER A 7 -8.43 5.24 -1.22
N LYS A 8 -8.97 4.10 -1.67
CA LYS A 8 -10.18 3.50 -1.09
C LYS A 8 -9.97 3.00 0.34
N VAL A 9 -8.81 2.42 0.62
CA VAL A 9 -8.45 1.99 1.98
C VAL A 9 -8.30 3.20 2.90
N GLY A 10 -7.60 4.25 2.48
CA GLY A 10 -7.47 5.50 3.24
C GLY A 10 -8.80 6.14 3.55
N GLN A 11 -9.68 6.27 2.54
CA GLN A 11 -11.04 6.78 2.73
C GLN A 11 -11.84 5.97 3.75
N ALA A 12 -11.74 4.64 3.70
CA ALA A 12 -12.42 3.76 4.65
C ALA A 12 -11.88 3.93 6.07
N ILE A 13 -10.55 3.99 6.23
CA ILE A 13 -9.89 4.20 7.53
C ILE A 13 -10.23 5.57 8.12
N ASP A 14 -10.28 6.63 7.31
CA ASP A 14 -10.67 7.97 7.76
C ASP A 14 -12.11 8.01 8.27
N ASN A 15 -12.99 7.21 7.66
CA ASN A 15 -14.37 7.01 8.10
C ASN A 15 -14.53 5.99 9.25
N ASN A 16 -13.41 5.45 9.78
CA ASN A 16 -13.39 4.34 10.74
C ASN A 16 -14.12 3.08 10.28
N ASP A 17 -14.31 2.90 8.96
CA ASP A 17 -14.94 1.73 8.36
C ASP A 17 -13.87 0.67 8.02
N LEU A 18 -13.39 -0.03 9.05
CA LEU A 18 -12.36 -1.06 8.89
C LEU A 18 -12.90 -2.29 8.14
N SER A 19 -14.21 -2.51 8.11
CA SER A 19 -14.81 -3.57 7.30
C SER A 19 -14.65 -3.26 5.81
N ALA A 20 -14.95 -2.04 5.38
CA ALA A 20 -14.71 -1.60 4.01
C ALA A 20 -13.22 -1.61 3.65
N ALA A 21 -12.34 -1.16 4.57
CA ALA A 21 -10.90 -1.23 4.37
C ALA A 21 -10.43 -2.67 4.14
N SER A 22 -10.88 -3.61 4.98
CA SER A 22 -10.56 -5.04 4.87
C SER A 22 -11.04 -5.64 3.54
N SER A 23 -12.26 -5.29 3.12
CA SER A 23 -12.83 -5.73 1.84
C SER A 23 -11.99 -5.29 0.65
N VAL A 24 -11.49 -4.04 0.65
CA VAL A 24 -10.62 -3.53 -0.43
C VAL A 24 -9.23 -4.16 -0.40
N LEU A 25 -8.64 -4.35 0.79
CA LEU A 25 -7.34 -4.99 0.98
C LEU A 25 -7.37 -6.47 0.56
N GLY A 26 -8.53 -7.12 0.66
CA GLY A 26 -8.73 -8.54 0.34
C GLY A 26 -8.29 -9.47 1.48
N GLY A 27 -8.17 -8.95 2.71
CA GLY A 27 -7.87 -9.70 3.94
C GLY A 27 -6.50 -10.38 4.00
N SER A 28 -5.66 -10.28 2.96
CA SER A 28 -4.31 -10.85 2.95
C SER A 28 -3.43 -10.21 1.88
N THR A 29 -2.11 -10.38 2.03
CA THR A 29 -1.11 -9.99 1.02
C THR A 29 -1.17 -10.85 -0.26
N ASN A 30 -2.04 -11.86 -0.29
CA ASN A 30 -2.24 -12.75 -1.44
C ASN A 30 -3.31 -12.25 -2.43
N SER A 31 -3.88 -11.07 -2.22
CA SER A 31 -4.83 -10.48 -3.16
C SER A 31 -4.15 -10.13 -4.49
N ASP A 32 -4.92 -10.21 -5.59
CA ASP A 32 -4.36 -10.11 -6.95
C ASP A 32 -3.69 -8.76 -7.21
N TRP A 33 -4.22 -7.67 -6.66
CA TRP A 33 -3.62 -6.35 -6.84
C TRP A 33 -2.26 -6.24 -6.15
N VAL A 34 -2.06 -6.88 -4.99
CA VAL A 34 -0.78 -6.93 -4.27
C VAL A 34 0.23 -7.79 -5.02
N LYS A 35 -0.19 -8.94 -5.55
CA LYS A 35 0.67 -9.78 -6.40
C LYS A 35 1.10 -9.05 -7.67
N ASN A 36 0.16 -8.41 -8.35
CA ASN A 36 0.44 -7.65 -9.57
C ASN A 36 1.34 -6.43 -9.29
N ALA A 37 1.14 -5.76 -8.15
CA ALA A 37 2.02 -4.69 -7.69
C ALA A 37 3.45 -5.22 -7.48
N ASN A 38 3.62 -6.35 -6.79
CA ASN A 38 4.94 -6.95 -6.55
C ASN A 38 5.64 -7.41 -7.83
N VAL A 39 4.90 -7.88 -8.83
CA VAL A 39 5.46 -8.16 -10.18
C VAL A 39 5.98 -6.88 -10.82
N ALA A 40 5.24 -5.77 -10.74
CA ALA A 40 5.68 -4.50 -11.27
C ALA A 40 6.90 -3.94 -10.50
N PHE A 41 6.86 -3.97 -9.16
CA PHE A 41 7.96 -3.57 -8.28
C PHE A 41 9.25 -4.32 -8.62
N THR A 42 9.17 -5.64 -8.76
CA THR A 42 10.35 -6.46 -9.13
C THR A 42 10.94 -6.07 -10.48
N LYS A 43 10.10 -5.71 -11.45
CA LYS A 43 10.54 -5.34 -12.81
C LYS A 43 11.11 -3.93 -12.88
N LEU A 44 10.61 -3.02 -12.05
CA LEU A 44 10.89 -1.59 -12.15
C LEU A 44 11.95 -1.13 -11.13
N SER A 45 12.17 -1.88 -10.05
CA SER A 45 13.23 -1.61 -9.08
C SER A 45 14.58 -2.17 -9.55
N SER A 46 15.46 -1.27 -9.97
CA SER A 46 16.81 -1.58 -10.46
C SER A 46 17.88 -1.47 -9.36
N GLY A 47 17.69 -0.58 -8.38
CA GLY A 47 18.64 -0.25 -7.32
C GLY A 47 18.23 -0.74 -5.91
N PRO A 48 19.16 -0.68 -4.93
CA PRO A 48 18.88 -1.09 -3.55
C PRO A 48 17.87 -0.18 -2.85
N GLU A 49 17.85 1.11 -3.15
CA GLU A 49 16.93 2.07 -2.52
C GLU A 49 15.47 1.78 -2.92
N GLU A 50 15.23 1.54 -4.22
CA GLU A 50 13.91 1.18 -4.73
C GLU A 50 13.43 -0.15 -4.14
N LYS A 51 14.32 -1.15 -4.03
CA LYS A 51 14.01 -2.44 -3.40
C LYS A 51 13.67 -2.29 -1.92
N ASN A 52 14.41 -1.44 -1.19
CA ASN A 52 14.15 -1.16 0.21
C ASN A 52 12.76 -0.52 0.43
N GLU A 53 12.35 0.41 -0.43
CA GLU A 53 11.00 0.98 -0.35
C GLU A 53 9.91 -0.04 -0.70
N VAL A 54 10.18 -0.99 -1.61
CA VAL A 54 9.25 -2.11 -1.89
C VAL A 54 9.11 -3.04 -0.67
N ASP A 55 10.21 -3.36 0.00
CA ASP A 55 10.18 -4.18 1.22
C ASP A 55 9.43 -3.45 2.34
N THR A 56 9.67 -2.14 2.48
CA THR A 56 8.96 -1.28 3.44
C THR A 56 7.46 -1.23 3.12
N PHE A 57 7.08 -1.07 1.86
CA PHE A 57 5.68 -1.11 1.41
C PHE A 57 5.02 -2.44 1.77
N ASN A 58 5.66 -3.57 1.46
CA ASN A 58 5.08 -4.89 1.73
C ASN A 58 4.94 -5.17 3.23
N SER A 59 5.92 -4.77 4.04
CA SER A 59 5.90 -4.93 5.50
C SER A 59 4.82 -4.07 6.16
N SER A 60 4.72 -2.81 5.76
CA SER A 60 3.69 -1.89 6.26
C SER A 60 2.29 -2.28 5.79
N LEU A 61 2.14 -2.77 4.55
CA LEU A 61 0.86 -3.28 4.05
C LEU A 61 0.41 -4.53 4.80
N SER A 62 1.33 -5.44 5.14
CA SER A 62 1.04 -6.58 5.99
C SER A 62 0.53 -6.13 7.37
N SER A 63 1.22 -5.16 7.97
CA SER A 63 0.81 -4.56 9.25
C SER A 63 -0.54 -3.85 9.17
N LEU A 64 -0.84 -3.21 8.03
CA LEU A 64 -2.13 -2.58 7.75
C LEU A 64 -3.24 -3.63 7.69
N ILE A 65 -3.03 -4.73 6.97
CA ILE A 65 -3.99 -5.83 6.87
C ILE A 65 -4.27 -6.41 8.27
N SER A 66 -3.23 -6.68 9.07
CA SER A 66 -3.39 -7.20 10.42
C SER A 66 -4.17 -6.24 11.32
N SER A 67 -3.77 -4.96 11.39
CA SER A 67 -4.45 -3.97 12.24
C SER A 67 -5.90 -3.70 11.83
N VAL A 68 -6.19 -3.67 10.53
CA VAL A 68 -7.57 -3.58 10.02
C VAL A 68 -8.38 -4.81 10.44
N THR A 69 -7.81 -6.01 10.37
CA THR A 69 -8.46 -7.26 10.78
C THR A 69 -8.72 -7.31 12.29
N GLU A 70 -7.79 -6.78 13.08
CA GLU A 70 -7.88 -6.67 14.55
C GLU A 70 -8.79 -5.53 15.01
N ASN A 71 -9.36 -4.75 14.08
CA ASN A 71 -10.16 -3.55 14.34
C ASN A 71 -9.39 -2.44 15.10
N ASP A 72 -8.07 -2.37 14.95
CA ASP A 72 -7.25 -1.31 15.54
C ASP A 72 -7.14 -0.12 14.58
N VAL A 73 -8.03 0.87 14.76
CA VAL A 73 -8.07 2.09 13.94
C VAL A 73 -6.77 2.88 14.02
N LYS A 74 -6.13 2.96 15.18
CA LYS A 74 -4.93 3.79 15.37
C LYS A 74 -3.75 3.17 14.63
N SER A 75 -3.52 1.87 14.83
CA SER A 75 -2.47 1.14 14.13
C SER A 75 -2.73 1.07 12.63
N SER A 76 -3.99 0.95 12.21
CA SER A 76 -4.39 1.01 10.79
C SER A 76 -4.00 2.35 10.15
N LYS A 77 -4.22 3.48 10.83
CA LYS A 77 -3.82 4.81 10.31
C LYS A 77 -2.31 4.93 10.16
N ILE A 78 -1.55 4.46 11.14
CA ILE A 78 -0.08 4.49 11.10
C ILE A 78 0.43 3.62 9.95
N ALA A 79 0.03 2.35 9.91
CA ALA A 79 0.46 1.42 8.88
C ALA A 79 0.03 1.85 7.46
N PHE A 80 -1.12 2.52 7.33
CA PHE A 80 -1.57 3.12 6.07
C PHE A 80 -0.64 4.24 5.61
N VAL A 81 -0.30 5.18 6.49
CA VAL A 81 0.63 6.27 6.18
C VAL A 81 2.01 5.72 5.80
N ASP A 82 2.50 4.72 6.52
CA ASP A 82 3.78 4.06 6.21
C ASP A 82 3.74 3.40 4.82
N SER A 83 2.67 2.68 4.50
CA SER A 83 2.46 2.05 3.19
C SER A 83 2.42 3.09 2.07
N ALA A 84 1.62 4.14 2.23
CA ALA A 84 1.48 5.20 1.23
C ALA A 84 2.79 5.96 1.01
N SER A 85 3.52 6.24 2.09
CA SER A 85 4.81 6.95 2.04
C SER A 85 5.89 6.13 1.36
N ALA A 86 5.98 4.83 1.66
CA ALA A 86 6.94 3.93 0.99
C ALA A 86 6.64 3.82 -0.51
N PHE A 87 5.36 3.70 -0.88
CA PHE A 87 4.94 3.68 -2.28
C PHE A 87 5.27 5.00 -2.99
N GLU A 88 4.98 6.15 -2.38
CA GLU A 88 5.32 7.46 -2.94
C GLU A 88 6.83 7.60 -3.16
N LYS A 89 7.65 7.28 -2.16
CA LYS A 89 9.11 7.29 -2.28
C LYS A 89 9.59 6.37 -3.40
N TRP A 90 9.08 5.14 -3.47
CA TRP A 90 9.39 4.22 -4.55
C TRP A 90 9.07 4.81 -5.94
N THR A 91 7.91 5.46 -6.10
CA THR A 91 7.55 6.11 -7.37
C THR A 91 8.43 7.31 -7.72
N ASN A 92 8.95 8.02 -6.71
CA ASN A 92 9.91 9.10 -6.93
C ASN A 92 11.27 8.55 -7.39
N LEU A 93 11.78 7.50 -6.73
CA LEU A 93 13.05 6.86 -7.09
C LEU A 93 13.04 6.28 -8.51
N THR A 94 11.92 5.64 -8.88
CA THR A 94 11.74 5.04 -10.22
C THR A 94 11.35 6.05 -11.31
N GLY A 95 11.13 7.32 -10.96
CA GLY A 95 10.69 8.36 -11.90
C GLY A 95 9.25 8.23 -12.38
N LEU A 96 8.44 7.38 -11.75
CA LEU A 96 7.04 7.11 -12.12
C LEU A 96 6.03 8.07 -11.47
N VAL A 97 6.48 9.02 -10.66
CA VAL A 97 5.62 10.00 -9.96
C VAL A 97 4.67 10.77 -10.90
N SER A 98 5.07 11.03 -12.15
CA SER A 98 4.22 11.69 -13.14
C SER A 98 3.01 10.86 -13.55
N GLN A 99 3.11 9.52 -13.46
CA GLN A 99 2.00 8.61 -13.72
C GLN A 99 0.99 8.56 -12.57
N LEU A 100 1.40 8.97 -11.36
CA LEU A 100 0.50 9.10 -10.22
C LEU A 100 -0.40 10.33 -10.32
N LYS A 101 0.10 11.45 -10.85
CA LYS A 101 -0.63 12.73 -10.92
C LYS A 101 -1.81 12.73 -11.91
N GLY A 102 -1.86 11.75 -12.81
CA GLY A 102 -2.92 11.60 -13.80
C GLY A 102 -4.03 10.61 -13.41
N LEU A 103 -3.96 10.03 -12.21
CA LEU A 103 -4.93 9.07 -11.66
C LEU A 103 -5.89 9.75 -10.68
#